data_AF-A0A1G1EBC9-F1
#
_entry.id   AF-A0A1G1EBC9-F1
#
_cell.length_a   1.000
_cell.length_b   1.000
_cell.length_c   1.000
_cell.angle_alpha   90.00
_cell.angle_beta   90.00
_cell.angle_gamma   90.00
#
_symmetry.space_group_name_H-M   'P 1'
#
loop_
_entity.id
_entity.type
_entity.pdbx_description
1 polymer ?
#
loop_
_entity_poly.entity_id
_entity_poly.type
_entity_poly.pdbx_seq_one_letter_code
_entity_poly.pdbx_strand_id
1 'polypeptide(L)'
;MEQNIETRVREIFSGLKTRKKFSILKIEGNKVAVEEFQEICGQKEPKRLEFLGPQELENFVKSENKIELDVQRQLSGNEMPYR
;
A
#
# COMPACT_ATOMS: atom_id res chain seq x y z
N MET A 1 -17.36 -3.29 22.20
CA MET A 1 -16.58 -4.22 21.35
C MET A 1 -15.98 -3.43 20.19
N GLU A 2 -15.02 -2.55 20.43
CA GLU A 2 -14.43 -1.64 19.41
C GLU A 2 -13.02 -2.05 18.94
N GLN A 3 -12.49 -3.18 19.42
CA GLN A 3 -11.12 -3.63 19.14
C GLN A 3 -10.92 -4.30 17.76
N ASN A 4 -11.95 -4.38 16.92
CA ASN A 4 -11.90 -5.19 15.71
C ASN A 4 -11.36 -4.43 14.48
N ILE A 5 -11.64 -3.12 14.38
CA ILE A 5 -11.27 -2.34 13.19
C ILE A 5 -9.76 -2.12 13.14
N GLU A 6 -9.15 -1.73 14.26
CA GLU A 6 -7.70 -1.47 14.32
C GLU A 6 -6.88 -2.72 14.00
N THR A 7 -7.28 -3.86 14.58
CA THR A 7 -6.66 -5.16 14.31
C THR A 7 -6.77 -5.53 12.84
N ARG A 8 -7.98 -5.43 12.26
CA ARG A 8 -8.23 -5.74 10.86
C ARG A 8 -7.46 -4.84 9.91
N VAL A 9 -7.37 -3.54 10.21
CA VAL A 9 -6.58 -2.56 9.45
C VAL A 9 -5.10 -2.93 9.47
N ARG A 10 -4.55 -3.30 10.63
CA ARG A 10 -3.16 -3.74 10.76
C ARG A 10 -2.88 -5.04 10.01
N GLU A 11 -3.81 -6.00 10.05
CA GLU A 11 -3.70 -7.25 9.30
C GLU A 11 -3.68 -7.01 7.79
N ILE A 12 -4.61 -6.18 7.30
CA ILE A 12 -4.67 -5.78 5.88
C ILE A 12 -3.36 -5.09 5.47
N PHE A 13 -2.90 -4.13 6.28
CA PHE A 13 -1.69 -3.37 6.00
C PHE A 13 -0.43 -4.24 6.03
N SER A 14 -0.38 -5.26 6.90
CA SER A 14 0.71 -6.24 6.92
C SER A 14 0.81 -7.06 5.63
N GLY A 15 -0.26 -7.13 4.83
CA GLY A 15 -0.29 -7.78 3.53
C GLY A 15 0.31 -6.95 2.39
N LEU A 16 0.70 -5.69 2.65
CA LEU A 16 1.26 -4.79 1.67
C LEU A 16 2.70 -5.20 1.32
N LYS A 17 2.91 -5.58 0.06
CA LYS A 17 4.17 -6.05 -0.52
C LYS A 17 4.59 -5.10 -1.63
N THR A 18 5.23 -4.02 -1.22
CA THR A 18 5.68 -2.96 -2.12
C THR A 18 7.05 -2.45 -1.71
N ARG A 19 7.85 -2.05 -2.69
CA ARG A 19 9.14 -1.38 -2.50
C ARG A 19 9.00 0.04 -1.98
N LYS A 20 7.81 0.65 -2.13
CA LYS A 20 7.52 1.95 -1.53
C LYS A 20 7.32 1.82 -0.02
N LYS A 21 7.67 2.86 0.73
CA LYS A 21 7.55 2.85 2.17
C LYS A 21 6.22 3.49 2.58
N PHE A 22 5.34 2.69 3.17
CA PHE A 22 4.07 3.17 3.73
C PHE A 22 4.10 3.09 5.25
N SER A 23 3.41 4.00 5.93
CA SER A 23 3.22 3.95 7.39
C SER A 23 1.84 4.43 7.79
N ILE A 24 1.22 3.72 8.72
CA ILE A 24 -0.07 4.13 9.28
C ILE A 24 0.20 5.30 10.22
N LEU A 25 -0.40 6.47 9.92
CA LEU A 25 -0.27 7.67 10.74
C LEU A 25 -1.32 7.70 11.84
N LYS A 26 -2.57 7.39 11.51
CA LYS A 26 -3.68 7.39 12.48
C LYS A 26 -4.81 6.46 12.05
N ILE A 27 -5.46 5.84 13.03
CA ILE A 27 -6.72 5.09 12.84
C ILE A 27 -7.76 5.79 13.72
N GLU A 28 -8.81 6.31 13.13
CA GLU A 28 -9.84 7.09 13.84
C GLU A 28 -11.23 6.54 13.49
N GLY A 29 -11.74 5.67 14.37
CA GLY A 29 -12.97 4.93 14.12
C GLY A 29 -12.84 4.03 12.89
N ASN A 30 -13.57 4.36 11.83
CA ASN A 30 -13.50 3.63 10.55
C ASN A 30 -12.47 4.23 9.56
N LYS A 31 -11.89 5.39 9.87
CA LYS A 31 -10.96 6.08 8.98
C LYS A 31 -9.53 5.67 9.25
N VAL A 32 -8.73 5.50 8.20
CA VAL A 32 -7.31 5.17 8.29
C VAL A 32 -6.51 6.19 7.50
N ALA A 33 -5.57 6.87 8.16
CA ALA A 33 -4.60 7.75 7.52
C ALA A 33 -3.28 6.99 7.37
N VAL A 34 -2.78 6.91 6.14
CA VAL A 34 -1.50 6.29 5.79
C VAL A 34 -0.63 7.34 5.09
N GLU A 35 0.65 7.38 5.42
CA GLU A 35 1.65 8.15 4.69
C GLU A 35 2.48 7.25 3.79
N GLU A 36 2.57 7.62 2.51
CA GLU A 36 3.51 7.08 1.54
C GLU A 36 4.76 7.98 1.53
N PHE A 37 5.91 7.39 1.84
CA PHE A 37 7.21 8.02 1.71
C PHE A 37 7.83 7.58 0.38
N GLN A 38 7.59 8.35 -0.68
CA GLN A 38 8.35 8.22 -1.91
C GLN A 38 9.58 9.13 -1.83
N GLU A 39 10.76 8.56 -2.02
CA GLU A 39 11.97 9.35 -2.26
C GLU A 39 12.11 9.53 -3.77
N ILE A 40 11.75 10.70 -4.27
CA ILE A 40 11.86 11.04 -5.70
C ILE A 40 12.87 12.19 -5.81
N CYS A 41 14.04 11.92 -6.40
CA CYS A 41 15.09 12.90 -6.74
C CYS A 41 15.31 14.03 -5.69
N GLY A 42 15.51 13.66 -4.42
CA GLY A 42 15.92 14.60 -3.37
C GLY A 42 14.79 15.40 -2.70
N GLN A 43 13.52 15.22 -3.11
CA GLN A 43 12.36 15.75 -2.39
C GLN A 43 11.61 14.61 -1.68
N LYS A 44 11.49 14.73 -0.35
CA LYS A 44 10.67 13.86 0.49
C LYS A 44 9.33 14.54 0.70
N GLU A 45 8.40 14.36 -0.23
CA GLU A 45 7.02 14.74 0.00
C GLU A 45 6.25 13.52 0.51
N PRO A 46 5.87 13.48 1.80
CA PRO A 46 5.01 12.42 2.30
C PRO A 46 3.62 12.60 1.69
N LYS A 47 3.18 11.62 0.91
CA LYS A 47 1.83 11.63 0.35
C LYS A 47 0.89 11.02 1.38
N ARG A 48 -0.03 11.83 1.90
CA ARG A 48 -1.07 11.39 2.82
C ARG A 48 -2.23 10.77 2.04
N LEU A 49 -2.60 9.57 2.44
CA LEU A 49 -3.72 8.80 1.92
C LEU A 49 -4.70 8.59 3.07
N GLU A 50 -5.93 9.06 2.89
CA GLU A 50 -7.02 8.86 3.84
C GLU A 50 -8.01 7.85 3.27
N PHE A 51 -8.29 6.80 4.04
CA PHE A 51 -9.23 5.76 3.70
C PHE A 51 -10.45 5.86 4.60
N LEU A 52 -11.65 5.79 4.02
CA LEU A 52 -12.91 5.91 4.77
C LEU A 52 -13.34 4.61 5.47
N GLY A 53 -12.57 3.53 5.28
CA GLY A 53 -12.86 2.20 5.80
C GLY A 53 -11.72 1.19 5.60
N PRO A 54 -11.76 0.06 6.33
CA PRO A 54 -10.84 -1.06 6.11
C PRO A 54 -10.96 -1.66 4.71
N GLN A 55 -12.14 -1.55 4.09
CA GLN A 55 -12.40 -2.09 2.74
C GLN A 55 -11.66 -1.29 1.66
N GLU A 56 -11.58 0.03 1.80
CA GLU A 56 -10.79 0.87 0.91
C GLU A 56 -9.29 0.60 1.06
N LEU A 57 -8.83 0.42 2.30
CA LEU A 57 -7.45 0.03 2.58
C LEU A 57 -7.12 -1.34 1.95
N GLU A 58 -8.03 -2.31 2.01
CA GLU A 58 -7.83 -3.62 1.39
C GLU A 58 -7.71 -3.52 -0.13
N ASN A 59 -8.58 -2.73 -0.77
CA ASN A 59 -8.51 -2.49 -2.21
C ASN A 59 -7.21 -1.78 -2.60
N PHE A 60 -6.75 -0.83 -1.77
CA PHE A 60 -5.47 -0.17 -1.94
C PHE A 60 -4.30 -1.16 -1.88
N VAL A 61 -4.24 -1.99 -0.83
CA VAL A 61 -3.20 -3.02 -0.65
C VAL A 61 -3.18 -4.00 -1.83
N LYS A 62 -4.35 -4.47 -2.26
CA LYS A 62 -4.47 -5.35 -3.44
C LYS A 62 -3.96 -4.68 -4.71
N SER A 63 -4.28 -3.40 -4.91
CA SER A 63 -3.86 -2.64 -6.09
C SER A 63 -2.36 -2.38 -6.10
N GLU A 64 -1.78 -1.92 -5.00
CA GLU A 64 -0.32 -1.71 -4.90
C GLU A 64 0.45 -3.02 -5.07
N ASN A 65 -0.02 -4.12 -4.48
CA ASN A 65 0.59 -5.43 -4.69
C ASN A 65 0.55 -5.87 -6.16
N LYS A 66 -0.56 -5.59 -6.86
CA LYS A 66 -0.69 -5.89 -8.30
C LYS A 66 0.26 -5.02 -9.13
N ILE A 67 0.35 -3.73 -8.80
CA ILE A 67 1.28 -2.79 -9.46
C ILE A 67 2.72 -3.27 -9.26
N GLU A 68 3.11 -3.61 -8.04
CA GLU A 68 4.46 -4.08 -7.75
C GLU A 68 4.77 -5.43 -8.38
N LEU A 69 3.80 -6.33 -8.46
CA LEU A 69 3.95 -7.57 -9.22
C LEU A 69 4.18 -7.29 -10.70
N ASP A 70 3.43 -6.34 -11.28
CA ASP A 70 3.57 -5.95 -12.67
C ASP A 70 4.93 -5.27 -12.93
N VAL A 71 5.34 -4.36 -12.05
CA VAL A 71 6.67 -3.73 -12.08
C VAL A 71 7.77 -4.77 -11.93
N GLN A 72 7.62 -5.77 -11.06
CA GLN A 72 8.55 -6.89 -10.96
C GLN A 72 8.60 -7.72 -12.25
N ARG A 73 7.45 -8.01 -12.88
CA ARG A 73 7.40 -8.71 -14.17
C ARG A 73 8.09 -7.92 -15.27
N GLN A 74 7.91 -6.60 -15.30
CA GLN A 74 8.59 -5.72 -16.26
C GLN A 74 10.10 -5.64 -15.99
N LEU A 75 10.52 -5.52 -14.72
CA LEU A 75 11.94 -5.48 -14.35
C LEU A 75 12.67 -6.80 -14.56
N SER A 76 12.00 -7.94 -14.34
CA SER A 76 12.59 -9.27 -14.52
C SER A 76 12.81 -9.64 -15.99
N GLY A 77 12.52 -8.73 -16.91
CA GLY A 77 12.66 -8.94 -18.34
C GLY A 77 11.45 -9.67 -18.86
N ASN A 78 10.79 -9.02 -19.83
CA ASN A 78 9.94 -9.71 -20.78
C ASN A 78 10.82 -10.80 -21.43
N GLU A 79 10.73 -12.05 -20.97
CA GLU A 79 11.17 -13.21 -21.74
C GLU A 79 10.32 -13.19 -23.02
N MET A 80 10.77 -12.41 -24.01
CA MET A 80 10.27 -12.49 -25.35
C MET A 80 10.48 -13.95 -25.76
N PRO A 81 9.42 -14.71 -26.10
CA PRO A 81 9.63 -16.01 -26.69
C PRO A 81 10.35 -15.75 -28.02
N TYR A 82 11.66 -16.01 -28.05
CA TYR A 82 12.41 -16.04 -29.28
C TYR A 82 11.72 -17.06 -30.19
N ARG A 83 11.11 -16.57 -31.27
CA ARG A 83 10.53 -17.40 -32.33
C ARG A 83 11.37 -17.28 -33.57
#